data_AF-A0A4Q3R787-F1
#
_entry.id   AF-A0A4Q3R787-F1
#
_cell.length_a   1.000
_cell.length_b   1.000
_cell.length_c   1.000
_cell.angle_alpha   90.00
_cell.angle_beta   90.00
_cell.angle_gamma   90.00
#
_symmetry.space_group_name_H-M   'P 1'
#
loop_
_entity.id
_entity.type
_entity.pdbx_description
1 polymer ?
#
loop_
_entity_poly.entity_id
_entity_poly.type
_entity_poly.pdbx_seq_one_letter_code
_entity_poly.pdbx_strand_id
1 'polypeptide(L)'
;MKPARLSWMDYARGIAIILVAYRHVFEGAKEAGIAVQQYEFLEYFNIFFYSFRMPLFFIISGVFITRSLQKRGLKAYTENRARTVLYPYFVWGFLQLSLQMVFTRFTNGHPTAWSYFNLFYQPREIAQFWYLYALFNVSLLYALSK
;
A
#
# COMPACT_ATOMS: atom_id res chain seq x y z
N MET A 1 24.32 9.74 -19.17
CA MET A 1 24.63 9.63 -17.73
C MET A 1 23.41 9.11 -16.99
N LYS A 2 23.51 7.98 -16.25
CA LYS A 2 22.43 7.54 -15.36
C LYS A 2 22.28 8.60 -14.26
N PRO A 3 21.07 9.09 -13.95
CA PRO A 3 20.91 10.04 -12.85
C PRO A 3 21.44 9.40 -11.57
N ALA A 4 22.17 10.19 -10.77
CA ALA A 4 22.67 9.74 -9.48
C ALA A 4 21.47 9.27 -8.63
N ARG A 5 21.51 8.01 -8.18
CA ARG A 5 20.51 7.49 -7.24
C ARG A 5 20.63 8.29 -5.94
N LEU A 6 19.49 8.74 -5.42
CA LEU A 6 19.42 9.40 -4.12
C LEU A 6 19.40 8.31 -3.04
N SER A 7 20.56 8.00 -2.45
CA SER A 7 20.72 6.94 -1.45
C SER A 7 19.78 7.09 -0.25
N TRP A 8 19.52 8.33 0.19
CA TRP A 8 18.57 8.60 1.28
C TRP A 8 17.15 8.08 0.99
N MET A 9 16.72 8.05 -0.29
CA MET A 9 15.40 7.55 -0.66
C MET A 9 15.31 6.03 -0.52
N ASP A 10 16.42 5.33 -0.80
CA ASP A 10 16.49 3.88 -0.65
C ASP A 10 16.46 3.50 0.84
N TYR A 11 17.17 4.23 1.70
CA TYR A 11 17.10 4.06 3.16
C TYR A 11 15.70 4.36 3.71
N ALA A 12 15.10 5.50 3.32
CA ALA A 12 13.76 5.88 3.78
C ALA A 12 12.70 4.83 3.37
N ARG A 13 12.81 4.27 2.15
CA ARG A 13 11.94 3.20 1.70
C ARG A 13 12.16 1.92 2.52
N GLY A 14 13.40 1.55 2.80
CA GLY A 14 13.72 0.40 3.64
C GLY A 14 13.13 0.51 5.04
N ILE A 15 13.30 1.66 5.68
CA ILE A 15 12.71 1.96 7.01
C ILE A 15 11.18 1.85 6.94
N ALA A 16 10.55 2.43 5.92
CA ALA A 16 9.10 2.35 5.74
C ALA A 16 8.60 0.90 5.60
N ILE A 17 9.31 0.07 4.83
CA ILE A 17 8.97 -1.36 4.65
C ILE A 17 9.08 -2.11 5.98
N ILE A 18 10.17 -1.92 6.72
CA ILE A 18 10.38 -2.57 8.03
C ILE A 18 9.25 -2.18 9.00
N LEU A 19 8.89 -0.89 9.05
CA LEU A 19 7.82 -0.42 9.92
C LEU A 19 6.45 -0.99 9.54
N VAL A 20 6.17 -1.23 8.26
CA VAL A 20 4.94 -1.90 7.80
C VAL A 20 4.94 -3.38 8.16
N ALA A 21 6.06 -4.08 7.92
CA ALA A 21 6.20 -5.48 8.31
C ALA A 21 6.01 -5.67 9.82
N TYR A 22 6.62 -4.79 10.63
CA TYR A 22 6.44 -4.76 12.08
C TYR A 22 4.96 -4.71 12.48
N ARG A 23 4.19 -3.78 11.90
CA ARG A 23 2.75 -3.66 12.18
C ARG A 23 2.01 -4.95 11.87
N HIS A 24 2.22 -5.52 10.69
CA HIS A 24 1.51 -6.74 10.27
C HIS A 24 1.87 -7.96 11.13
N VAL A 25 3.14 -8.07 11.54
CA VAL A 25 3.56 -9.13 12.47
C VAL A 25 2.95 -8.90 13.85
N PHE A 26 2.93 -7.66 14.34
CA PHE A 26 2.35 -7.33 15.65
C PHE A 26 0.83 -7.56 15.69
N GLU A 27 0.09 -7.06 14.70
CA GLU A 27 -1.36 -7.29 14.57
C GLU A 27 -1.66 -8.78 14.37
N GLY A 28 -0.89 -9.48 13.52
CA GLY A 28 -1.04 -10.92 13.31
C GLY A 28 -0.77 -11.76 14.56
N ALA A 29 0.25 -11.41 15.35
CA ALA A 29 0.54 -12.07 16.62
C ALA A 29 -0.58 -11.82 17.65
N LYS A 30 -1.12 -10.60 17.70
CA LYS A 30 -2.26 -10.21 18.54
C LYS A 30 -3.51 -11.01 18.18
N GLU A 31 -3.80 -11.18 16.89
CA GLU A 31 -4.91 -12.01 16.39
C GLU A 31 -4.72 -13.51 16.64
N ALA A 32 -3.47 -13.99 16.63
CA ALA A 32 -3.13 -15.39 16.94
C ALA A 32 -3.22 -15.74 18.44
N GLY A 33 -3.63 -14.81 19.30
CA GLY A 33 -3.72 -15.03 20.75
C GLY A 33 -2.38 -15.04 21.47
N ILE A 34 -1.29 -14.64 20.81
CA ILE A 34 0.00 -14.43 21.46
C ILE A 34 -0.14 -13.20 22.35
N ALA A 35 0.29 -13.30 23.61
CA ALA A 35 0.22 -12.23 24.60
C ALA A 35 1.20 -11.07 24.30
N VAL A 36 1.17 -10.50 23.10
CA VAL A 36 1.97 -9.32 22.73
C VAL A 36 1.47 -8.05 23.42
N GLN A 37 0.21 -8.04 23.87
CA GLN A 37 -0.43 -6.94 24.59
C GLN A 37 0.20 -6.71 25.97
N GLN A 38 0.88 -7.72 26.54
CA GLN A 38 1.63 -7.54 27.79
C GLN A 38 2.83 -6.60 27.64
N TYR A 39 3.25 -6.31 26.40
CA TYR A 39 4.35 -5.40 26.08
C TYR A 39 3.80 -4.07 25.56
N GLU A 40 3.27 -3.24 26.47
CA GLU A 40 2.67 -1.93 26.12
C GLU A 40 3.60 -1.05 25.26
N PHE A 41 4.91 -1.08 25.53
CA PHE A 41 5.90 -0.34 24.75
C PHE A 41 5.84 -0.66 23.24
N LEU A 42 5.59 -1.91 22.87
CA LEU A 42 5.44 -2.30 21.46
C LEU A 42 4.15 -1.71 20.87
N GLU A 43 3.05 -1.69 21.61
CA GLU A 43 1.81 -1.07 21.15
C GLU A 43 1.95 0.45 20.98
N TYR A 44 2.60 1.14 21.92
CA TYR A 44 2.92 2.56 21.79
C TYR A 44 3.79 2.85 20.57
N PHE A 45 4.81 2.03 20.32
CA PHE A 45 5.65 2.14 19.13
C PHE A 45 4.80 1.93 17.85
N ASN A 46 3.89 0.97 17.85
CA ASN A 46 3.01 0.73 16.71
C ASN A 46 2.11 1.95 16.37
N ILE A 47 1.51 2.55 17.41
CA ILE A 47 0.64 3.71 17.30
C ILE A 47 1.43 4.94 16.87
N PHE A 48 2.61 5.19 17.44
CA PHE A 48 3.45 6.34 17.11
C PHE A 48 3.80 6.37 15.61
N PHE A 49 4.16 5.21 15.04
CA PHE A 49 4.49 5.12 13.62
C PHE A 49 3.27 4.92 12.70
N TYR A 50 2.05 4.85 13.25
CA TYR A 50 0.81 4.65 12.46
C TYR A 50 0.69 5.67 11.33
N SER A 51 0.82 6.95 11.68
CA SER A 51 0.69 8.06 10.73
C SER A 51 1.94 8.32 9.90
N PHE A 52 3.07 7.69 10.20
CA PHE A 52 4.35 7.98 9.51
C PHE A 52 4.58 7.09 8.29
N ARG A 53 4.27 5.79 8.41
CA ARG A 53 4.61 4.77 7.41
C ARG A 53 4.05 5.08 6.02
N MET A 54 2.74 5.35 5.94
CA MET A 54 2.07 5.54 4.65
C MET A 54 2.43 6.88 3.99
N PRO A 55 2.42 8.04 4.69
CA PRO A 55 2.87 9.30 4.10
C PRO A 55 4.30 9.26 3.58
N LEU A 56 5.21 8.56 4.25
CA LEU A 56 6.59 8.40 3.78
C LEU A 56 6.65 7.72 2.41
N PHE A 57 5.87 6.66 2.19
CA PHE A 57 5.78 6.01 0.89
C PHE A 57 5.17 6.91 -0.20
N PHE A 58 4.17 7.73 0.14
CA PHE A 58 3.61 8.72 -0.78
C PHE A 58 4.64 9.77 -1.19
N ILE A 59 5.41 10.31 -0.24
CA ILE A 59 6.47 11.30 -0.50
C ILE A 59 7.51 10.70 -1.45
N ILE A 60 8.06 9.53 -1.12
CA ILE A 60 9.09 8.85 -1.93
C ILE A 60 8.57 8.56 -3.34
N SER A 61 7.30 8.13 -3.46
CA SER A 61 6.68 7.86 -4.76
C SER A 61 6.39 9.13 -5.57
N GLY A 62 6.21 10.27 -4.89
CA GLY A 62 5.87 11.57 -5.47
C GLY A 62 7.06 12.37 -6.01
N VAL A 63 8.27 12.23 -5.43
CA VAL A 63 9.46 13.04 -5.77
C VAL A 63 9.76 13.11 -7.27
N PHE A 64 9.50 12.03 -8.01
CA PHE A 64 9.82 11.95 -9.45
C PHE A 64 8.61 12.09 -10.37
N ILE A 65 7.41 12.35 -9.85
CA ILE A 65 6.18 12.42 -10.65
C ILE A 65 6.28 13.54 -11.69
N THR A 66 6.68 14.76 -11.31
CA THR A 66 6.77 15.90 -12.22
C THR A 66 7.71 15.65 -13.40
N ARG A 67 8.91 15.11 -13.12
CA ARG A 67 9.89 14.77 -14.16
C ARG A 67 9.39 13.67 -15.08
N SER A 68 8.69 12.68 -14.53
CA SER A 68 8.11 11.59 -15.32
C SER A 68 6.96 12.06 -16.20
N LEU A 69 6.13 12.99 -15.71
CA LEU A 69 5.00 13.55 -16.42
C LEU A 69 5.47 14.41 -17.60
N GLN A 70 6.43 15.32 -17.38
CA GLN A 70 7.01 16.15 -18.44
C GLN A 70 7.68 15.33 -19.54
N LYS A 71 8.33 14.21 -19.19
CA LYS A 71 9.04 13.37 -20.17
C LYS A 71 8.11 12.53 -21.05
N ARG A 72 6.97 12.06 -20.51
CA ARG A 72 6.10 11.08 -21.18
C ARG A 72 4.79 11.69 -21.70
N GLY A 73 4.41 12.87 -21.24
CA GLY A 73 3.09 13.43 -21.48
C GLY A 73 2.00 12.73 -20.65
N LEU A 74 0.84 13.38 -20.54
CA LEU A 74 -0.24 12.96 -19.63
C LEU A 74 -0.76 11.54 -19.95
N LYS A 75 -1.06 11.26 -21.22
CA LYS A 75 -1.62 9.96 -21.66
C LYS A 75 -0.68 8.79 -21.40
N ALA A 76 0.60 8.89 -21.81
CA ALA A 76 1.53 7.78 -21.63
C ALA A 76 1.98 7.63 -20.16
N TYR A 77 1.96 8.71 -19.37
CA TYR A 77 2.19 8.65 -17.93
C TYR A 77 1.08 7.87 -17.21
N THR A 78 -0.19 8.22 -17.45
CA THR A 78 -1.34 7.57 -16.80
C THR A 78 -1.46 6.11 -17.22
N GLU A 79 -1.25 5.77 -18.49
CA GLU A 79 -1.25 4.38 -18.96
C GLU A 79 -0.16 3.55 -18.28
N ASN A 80 1.07 4.08 -18.22
CA ASN A 80 2.17 3.39 -17.55
C ASN A 80 1.90 3.22 -16.04
N ARG A 81 1.30 4.23 -15.40
CA ARG A 81 0.95 4.17 -13.97
C ARG A 81 -0.17 3.16 -13.72
N ALA A 82 -1.16 3.10 -14.60
CA ALA A 82 -2.22 2.08 -14.54
C ALA A 82 -1.62 0.67 -14.66
N ARG A 83 -0.72 0.43 -15.62
CA ARG A 83 -0.06 -0.88 -15.78
C ARG A 83 0.84 -1.27 -14.60
N THR A 84 1.48 -0.31 -13.95
CA THR A 84 2.43 -0.60 -12.86
C THR A 84 1.80 -0.62 -11.47
N VAL A 85 0.65 0.04 -11.28
CA VAL A 85 0.01 0.17 -9.95
C VAL A 85 -1.40 -0.42 -9.95
N LEU A 86 -2.25 0.01 -10.90
CA LEU A 86 -3.66 -0.38 -10.94
C LEU A 86 -3.85 -1.84 -11.37
N TYR A 87 -3.07 -2.30 -12.35
CA TYR A 87 -3.11 -3.69 -12.80
C TYR A 87 -2.70 -4.67 -11.69
N PRO A 88 -1.55 -4.51 -11.00
CA PRO A 88 -1.22 -5.34 -9.86
C PRO A 88 -2.27 -5.25 -8.74
N TYR A 89 -2.85 -4.08 -8.48
CA TYR A 89 -3.92 -3.92 -7.49
C TYR A 89 -5.11 -4.82 -7.79
N PHE A 90 -5.62 -4.82 -9.02
CA PHE A 90 -6.78 -5.65 -9.38
C PHE A 90 -6.44 -7.14 -9.38
N VAL A 91 -5.28 -7.53 -9.94
CA VAL A 91 -4.87 -8.94 -10.01
C VAL A 91 -4.65 -9.52 -8.62
N TRP A 92 -3.84 -8.85 -7.80
CA TRP A 92 -3.52 -9.33 -6.45
C TRP A 92 -4.66 -9.17 -5.47
N GLY A 93 -5.47 -8.10 -5.59
CA GLY A 93 -6.65 -7.91 -4.77
C GLY A 93 -7.72 -8.97 -5.05
N PHE A 94 -7.97 -9.29 -6.33
CA PHE A 94 -8.85 -10.38 -6.71
C PHE A 94 -8.34 -11.72 -6.17
N LEU A 95 -7.05 -12.03 -6.41
CA LEU A 95 -6.43 -13.26 -5.92
C LEU A 95 -6.52 -13.39 -4.39
N GLN A 96 -6.24 -12.31 -3.65
CA GLN A 96 -6.34 -12.31 -2.19
C GLN A 96 -7.77 -12.58 -1.73
N LEU A 97 -8.77 -11.94 -2.31
CA LEU A 97 -10.18 -12.17 -1.95
C LEU A 97 -10.61 -13.61 -2.26
N SER A 98 -10.21 -14.14 -3.42
CA SER A 98 -10.48 -15.54 -3.78
C SER A 98 -9.83 -16.51 -2.79
N LEU A 99 -8.56 -16.30 -2.44
CA LEU A 99 -7.88 -17.11 -1.45
C LEU A 99 -8.52 -16.99 -0.07
N GLN A 100 -8.89 -15.80 0.38
CA GLN A 100 -9.57 -15.62 1.67
C GLN A 100 -10.94 -16.33 1.69
N MET A 101 -11.70 -16.33 0.60
CA MET A 101 -12.95 -17.09 0.51
C MET A 101 -12.71 -18.60 0.59
N VAL A 102 -11.72 -19.13 -0.13
CA VAL A 102 -11.39 -20.57 -0.09
C VAL A 102 -10.89 -20.97 1.30
N PHE A 103 -10.04 -20.15 1.91
CA PHE A 103 -9.43 -20.40 3.21
C PHE A 103 -10.16 -19.70 4.36
N THR A 104 -11.47 -19.46 4.24
CA THR A 104 -12.26 -18.70 5.24
C THR A 104 -12.10 -19.26 6.68
N ARG A 105 -11.81 -20.56 6.84
CA ARG A 105 -11.55 -21.20 8.14
C ARG A 105 -10.20 -20.85 8.78
N PHE A 106 -9.25 -20.35 8.00
CA PHE A 106 -7.87 -20.03 8.42
C PHE A 106 -7.54 -18.54 8.29
N THR A 107 -8.49 -17.73 7.81
CA THR A 107 -8.31 -16.30 7.63
C THR A 107 -9.19 -15.53 8.60
N ASN A 108 -8.68 -14.42 9.13
CA ASN A 108 -9.40 -13.58 10.09
C ASN A 108 -10.54 -12.76 9.46
N GLY A 109 -10.79 -12.91 8.17
CA GLY A 109 -11.88 -12.24 7.44
C GLY A 109 -12.87 -13.24 6.85
N HIS A 110 -14.13 -12.80 6.74
CA HIS A 110 -15.21 -13.52 6.05
C HIS A 110 -15.66 -12.77 4.78
N PRO A 111 -14.80 -12.68 3.74
CA PRO A 111 -15.18 -12.02 2.50
C PRO A 111 -16.34 -12.78 1.85
N THR A 112 -17.30 -12.02 1.34
CA THR A 112 -18.47 -12.53 0.61
C THR A 112 -18.29 -12.22 -0.88
N ALA A 113 -19.13 -12.78 -1.76
CA ALA A 113 -19.15 -12.39 -3.18
C ALA A 113 -19.30 -10.86 -3.39
N TRP A 114 -19.94 -10.16 -2.44
CA TRP A 114 -20.05 -8.69 -2.47
C TRP A 114 -18.70 -7.98 -2.26
N SER A 115 -17.74 -8.62 -1.59
CA SER A 115 -16.42 -8.05 -1.32
C SER A 115 -15.61 -7.76 -2.59
N TYR A 116 -15.95 -8.38 -3.74
CA TYR A 116 -15.35 -8.02 -5.03
C TYR A 116 -15.76 -6.62 -5.49
N PHE A 117 -16.94 -6.11 -5.12
CA PHE A 117 -17.33 -4.72 -5.42
C PHE A 117 -16.48 -3.71 -4.65
N ASN A 118 -15.95 -4.10 -3.49
CA ASN A 118 -15.08 -3.23 -2.68
C ASN A 118 -13.76 -2.93 -3.40
N LEU A 119 -13.34 -3.78 -4.35
CA LEU A 119 -12.23 -3.55 -5.28
C LEU A 119 -12.37 -2.24 -6.07
N PHE A 120 -13.60 -1.80 -6.33
CA PHE A 120 -13.89 -0.58 -7.06
C PHE A 120 -14.26 0.59 -6.13
N TYR A 121 -15.06 0.33 -5.08
CA TYR A 121 -15.69 1.38 -4.28
C TYR A 121 -15.04 1.61 -2.90
N GLN A 122 -14.59 0.55 -2.22
CA GLN A 122 -14.04 0.60 -0.86
C GLN A 122 -12.68 -0.10 -0.77
N PRO A 123 -11.62 0.49 -1.35
CA PRO A 123 -10.29 -0.10 -1.38
C PRO A 123 -9.70 -0.31 0.04
N ARG A 124 -10.18 0.44 1.04
CA ARG A 124 -9.78 0.32 2.46
C ARG A 124 -10.08 -1.07 3.03
N GLU A 125 -11.12 -1.74 2.55
CA GLU A 125 -11.50 -3.07 3.04
C GLU A 125 -10.58 -4.18 2.49
N ILE A 126 -9.72 -3.86 1.53
CA ILE A 126 -8.86 -4.82 0.83
C ILE A 126 -7.47 -4.85 1.47
N ALA A 127 -7.47 -4.92 2.80
CA ALA A 127 -6.29 -4.96 3.64
C ALA A 127 -5.22 -3.96 3.18
N GLN A 128 -3.98 -4.40 2.90
CA GLN A 128 -2.85 -3.55 2.51
C GLN A 128 -2.95 -2.92 1.11
N PHE A 129 -3.83 -3.39 0.22
CA PHE A 129 -3.87 -2.95 -1.18
C PHE A 129 -4.44 -1.55 -1.39
N TRP A 130 -5.16 -1.01 -0.41
CA TRP A 130 -5.69 0.36 -0.46
C TRP A 130 -4.64 1.40 -0.83
N TYR A 131 -3.39 1.19 -0.41
CA TYR A 131 -2.27 2.08 -0.69
C TYR A 131 -2.02 2.22 -2.20
N LEU A 132 -2.07 1.12 -2.97
CA LEU A 132 -1.84 1.17 -4.42
C LEU A 132 -2.95 1.95 -5.13
N TYR A 133 -4.19 1.73 -4.71
CA TYR A 133 -5.34 2.47 -5.25
C TYR A 133 -5.24 3.97 -4.93
N ALA A 134 -4.95 4.33 -3.68
CA ALA A 134 -4.78 5.73 -3.28
C ALA A 134 -3.59 6.38 -4.01
N LEU A 135 -2.48 5.66 -4.17
CA LEU A 135 -1.30 6.12 -4.90
C LEU A 135 -1.62 6.42 -6.37
N PHE A 136 -2.40 5.55 -7.03
CA PHE A 136 -2.84 5.77 -8.39
C PHE A 136 -3.72 7.03 -8.51
N ASN A 137 -4.73 7.17 -7.64
CA ASN A 137 -5.65 8.30 -7.67
C ASN A 137 -4.96 9.64 -7.40
N VAL A 138 -4.10 9.71 -6.37
CA VAL A 138 -3.33 10.94 -6.09
C VAL A 138 -2.38 11.27 -7.25
N SER A 139 -1.75 10.26 -7.85
CA SER A 139 -0.88 10.45 -9.02
C SER A 139 -1.65 10.98 -10.24
N LEU A 140 -2.89 10.50 -10.43
CA LEU A 140 -3.77 10.91 -11.52
C LEU A 140 -4.29 12.33 -11.31
N LEU A 141 -4.77 12.65 -10.10
CA LEU A 141 -5.20 14.00 -9.73
C LEU A 141 -4.09 15.02 -9.95
N TYR A 142 -2.87 14.71 -9.50
CA TYR A 142 -1.73 15.58 -9.75
C TYR A 142 -1.46 15.76 -11.25
N ALA A 143 -1.51 14.69 -12.04
CA ALA A 143 -1.29 14.74 -13.48
C ALA A 143 -2.36 15.55 -14.23
N LEU A 144 -3.61 15.57 -13.75
CA LEU A 144 -4.70 16.36 -14.31
C LEU A 144 -4.66 17.83 -13.88
N SER A 145 -4.09 18.13 -12.72
CA SER A 145 -3.96 19.50 -12.18
C SER A 145 -2.81 20.32 -12.77
N LYS A 146 -1.94 19.69 -13.56
CA LYS A 146 -0.72 20.25 -14.16
C LYS A 146 -0.89 20.47 -15.65
#